data_AF-A0A956CY11-F1
#
_entry.id   AF-A0A956CY11-F1
#
_cell.length_a   1.000
_cell.length_b   1.000
_cell.length_c   1.000
_cell.angle_alpha   90.00
_cell.angle_beta   90.00
_cell.angle_gamma   90.00
#
_symmetry.space_group_name_H-M   'P 1'
#
loop_
_entity.id
_entity.type
_entity.pdbx_description
1 polymer ?
#
loop_
_entity_poly.entity_id
_entity_poly.type
_entity_poly.pdbx_seq_one_letter_code
_entity_poly.pdbx_strand_id
1 'polypeptide(L)'
;MRARLLFVVIAVLATLSAASPAFACWDGFVAESPNVILMGRQTRWDVGRARALARYLPQIEALLARHDASAEVYFGAVELSSRETDLGTARYTDGRIGELFTSIAHALHESPRSTAALGRPALTVQVGATRSLAQAEALAQRVHDAGRGSHGIYQAGGFPADNNPAHVLEADDARGPVFRVVVGTFLDRADADRTLEDLREGGFQGYVREL
;
A
#
# COMPACT_ATOMS: atom_id res chain seq x y z
N MET A 1 -3.46 -16.45 65.86
CA MET A 1 -4.49 -15.50 65.39
C MET A 1 -5.29 -16.19 64.29
N ARG A 2 -6.61 -16.11 64.36
CA ARG A 2 -7.59 -16.90 63.59
C ARG A 2 -8.02 -16.15 62.32
N ALA A 3 -8.02 -16.88 61.20
CA ALA A 3 -9.04 -16.99 60.14
C ALA A 3 -9.61 -15.75 59.40
N ARG A 4 -9.71 -15.95 58.06
CA ARG A 4 -10.78 -15.61 57.07
C ARG A 4 -10.31 -14.67 55.95
N LEU A 5 -10.09 -15.20 54.74
CA LEU A 5 -11.02 -15.50 53.63
C LEU A 5 -11.54 -14.27 52.88
N LEU A 6 -11.04 -14.15 51.65
CA LEU A 6 -11.72 -13.82 50.38
C LEU A 6 -12.71 -12.63 50.37
N PHE A 7 -12.37 -11.62 49.58
CA PHE A 7 -13.37 -10.91 48.77
C PHE A 7 -12.92 -10.86 47.32
N VAL A 8 -13.78 -11.45 46.49
CA VAL A 8 -13.82 -11.43 45.04
C VAL A 8 -13.93 -9.98 44.55
N VAL A 9 -13.04 -9.56 43.65
CA VAL A 9 -13.32 -8.43 42.75
C VAL A 9 -13.26 -8.97 41.33
N ILE A 10 -14.42 -9.40 40.87
CA ILE A 10 -14.79 -9.37 39.45
C ILE A 10 -14.77 -7.88 39.07
N ALA A 11 -13.84 -7.48 38.19
CA ALA A 11 -13.98 -6.40 37.21
C ALA A 11 -12.60 -5.87 36.76
N VAL A 12 -11.84 -6.66 36.00
CA VAL A 12 -10.95 -6.09 34.96
C VAL A 12 -11.03 -7.00 33.74
N LEU A 13 -12.25 -7.17 33.23
CA LEU A 13 -12.52 -7.70 31.89
C LEU A 13 -12.91 -6.53 30.97
N ALA A 14 -12.15 -5.43 31.09
CA ALA A 14 -12.39 -4.16 30.39
C ALA A 14 -11.09 -3.54 29.84
N THR A 15 -10.12 -4.37 29.45
CA THR A 15 -8.90 -3.92 28.76
C THR A 15 -8.58 -4.72 27.50
N LEU A 16 -9.58 -5.41 26.93
CA LEU A 16 -9.53 -6.01 25.58
C LEU A 16 -10.45 -5.30 24.60
N SER A 17 -10.61 -3.99 24.80
CA SER A 17 -11.15 -3.08 23.78
C SER A 17 -10.09 -2.02 23.52
N ALA A 18 -8.92 -2.45 23.04
CA ALA A 18 -8.19 -1.62 22.11
C ALA A 18 -9.13 -1.47 20.91
N ALA A 19 -9.97 -0.44 20.96
CA ALA A 19 -10.65 0.06 19.80
C ALA A 19 -9.52 0.37 18.81
N SER A 20 -9.32 -0.54 17.85
CA SER A 20 -8.57 -0.19 16.66
C SER A 20 -9.24 1.08 16.15
N PRO A 21 -8.53 2.21 15.99
CA PRO A 21 -9.16 3.42 15.51
C PRO A 21 -9.89 3.05 14.22
N ALA A 22 -11.14 3.47 14.13
CA ALA A 22 -12.06 3.04 13.10
C ALA A 22 -11.58 3.48 11.71
N PHE A 23 -10.68 2.70 11.11
CA PHE A 23 -10.47 2.62 9.66
C PHE A 23 -11.70 2.02 8.96
N ALA A 24 -12.72 1.58 9.73
CA ALA A 24 -13.91 0.85 9.28
C ALA A 24 -14.97 1.66 8.49
N CYS A 25 -14.79 2.97 8.30
CA CYS A 25 -15.78 3.80 7.58
C CYS A 25 -15.20 4.53 6.37
N TRP A 26 -13.96 4.26 6.01
CA TRP A 26 -13.30 5.02 4.97
C TRP A 26 -13.08 4.22 3.69
N ASP A 27 -13.66 4.76 2.62
CA ASP A 27 -13.48 4.25 1.27
C ASP A 27 -12.33 4.96 0.53
N GLY A 28 -11.12 4.37 0.53
CA GLY A 28 -9.96 4.86 -0.24
C GLY A 28 -8.65 4.10 0.08
N PHE A 29 -7.59 4.28 -0.71
CA PHE A 29 -6.34 3.49 -0.60
C PHE A 29 -5.36 4.01 0.45
N VAL A 30 -4.73 3.09 1.20
CA VAL A 30 -3.55 3.42 2.03
C VAL A 30 -2.30 2.84 1.40
N ALA A 31 -1.29 3.69 1.18
CA ALA A 31 0.07 3.28 0.89
C ALA A 31 0.99 3.79 1.99
N GLU A 32 1.97 2.99 2.41
CA GLU A 32 2.84 3.33 3.54
C GLU A 32 4.30 3.00 3.22
N SER A 33 5.20 3.84 3.73
CA SER A 33 6.59 3.54 3.99
C SER A 33 7.00 4.14 5.34
N PRO A 34 8.21 3.87 5.87
CA PRO A 34 8.56 4.19 7.26
C PRO A 34 8.30 5.63 7.69
N ASN A 35 8.44 6.61 6.79
CA ASN A 35 8.22 8.03 7.09
C ASN A 35 7.01 8.63 6.38
N VAL A 36 6.19 7.87 5.66
CA VAL A 36 5.00 8.42 4.98
C VAL A 36 3.82 7.47 4.99
N ILE A 37 2.67 8.01 5.40
CA ILE A 37 1.36 7.36 5.26
C ILE A 37 0.57 8.19 4.25
N LEU A 38 0.08 7.53 3.19
CA LEU A 38 -0.67 8.16 2.12
C LEU A 38 -2.06 7.55 1.97
N MET A 39 -3.08 8.36 2.24
CA MET A 39 -4.49 8.04 2.11
C MET A 39 -5.17 8.85 1.00
N GLY A 40 -5.72 8.18 -0.01
CA GLY A 40 -6.42 8.83 -1.13
C GLY A 40 -7.81 8.26 -1.40
N ARG A 41 -8.71 9.06 -1.98
CA ARG A 41 -10.16 8.73 -2.08
C ARG A 41 -10.53 7.66 -3.11
N GLN A 42 -9.54 7.18 -3.85
CA GLN A 42 -9.81 6.37 -5.02
C GLN A 42 -10.16 4.96 -4.65
N THR A 43 -11.33 4.53 -5.11
CA THR A 43 -11.94 3.30 -4.65
C THR A 43 -11.68 2.07 -5.50
N ARG A 44 -10.73 2.16 -6.42
CA ARG A 44 -10.32 1.06 -7.29
C ARG A 44 -8.81 1.06 -7.46
N TRP A 45 -8.27 -0.14 -7.62
CA TRP A 45 -6.87 -0.34 -7.93
C TRP A 45 -6.63 0.18 -9.35
N ASP A 46 -5.54 0.89 -9.53
CA ASP A 46 -5.17 1.51 -10.80
C ASP A 46 -3.67 1.32 -11.04
N VAL A 47 -3.34 0.84 -12.23
CA VAL A 47 -1.96 0.57 -12.64
C VAL A 47 -1.14 1.85 -12.76
N GLY A 48 -1.76 2.94 -13.19
CA GLY A 48 -1.11 4.25 -13.30
C GLY A 48 -0.65 4.76 -11.93
N ARG A 49 -1.51 4.62 -10.93
CA ARG A 49 -1.20 4.96 -9.54
C ARG A 49 -0.16 4.04 -8.93
N ALA A 50 -0.28 2.73 -9.11
CA ALA A 50 0.70 1.78 -8.62
C ALA A 50 2.12 2.11 -9.14
N ARG A 51 2.23 2.46 -10.43
CA ARG A 51 3.49 2.94 -11.04
C ARG A 51 3.92 4.30 -10.48
N ALA A 52 2.99 5.24 -10.29
CA ALA A 52 3.31 6.55 -9.73
C ALA A 52 3.82 6.46 -8.28
N LEU A 53 3.19 5.63 -7.46
CA LEU A 53 3.63 5.34 -6.10
C LEU A 53 5.02 4.69 -6.12
N ALA A 54 5.24 3.67 -6.96
CA ALA A 54 6.55 3.03 -7.03
C ALA A 54 7.66 3.99 -7.47
N ARG A 55 7.33 4.94 -8.34
CA ARG A 55 8.25 5.98 -8.76
C ARG A 55 8.57 6.98 -7.65
N TYR A 56 7.56 7.52 -6.97
CA TYR A 56 7.72 8.70 -6.11
C TYR A 56 7.83 8.37 -4.62
N LEU A 57 7.23 7.29 -4.13
CA LEU A 57 7.25 6.93 -2.71
C LEU A 57 8.68 6.74 -2.17
N PRO A 58 9.61 6.03 -2.86
CA PRO A 58 11.00 5.94 -2.41
C PRO A 58 11.73 7.30 -2.38
N GLN A 59 11.32 8.22 -3.26
CA GLN A 59 11.92 9.56 -3.33
C GLN A 59 11.42 10.45 -2.19
N ILE A 60 10.13 10.36 -1.87
CA ILE A 60 9.50 11.03 -0.73
C ILE A 60 10.12 10.51 0.57
N GLU A 61 10.16 9.19 0.74
CA GLU A 61 10.78 8.53 1.90
C GLU A 61 12.22 9.01 2.13
N ALA A 62 13.04 9.02 1.08
CA ALA A 62 14.42 9.46 1.18
C ALA A 62 14.58 10.96 1.47
N LEU A 63 13.64 11.81 1.02
CA LEU A 63 13.64 13.22 1.41
C LEU A 63 13.31 13.34 2.90
N LEU A 64 12.22 12.74 3.36
CA LEU A 64 11.76 12.82 4.73
C LEU A 64 12.81 12.27 5.73
N ALA A 65 13.41 11.11 5.42
CA ALA A 65 14.43 10.49 6.26
C ALA A 65 15.68 11.36 6.48
N ARG A 66 16.09 12.19 5.48
CA ARG A 66 17.24 13.11 5.63
C ARG A 66 16.98 14.23 6.62
N HIS A 67 15.71 14.57 6.83
CA HIS A 67 15.26 15.67 7.68
C HIS A 67 14.68 15.17 9.01
N ASP A 68 14.78 13.86 9.30
CA ASP A 68 14.12 13.21 10.45
C ASP A 68 12.65 13.61 10.55
N ALA A 69 12.00 13.66 9.38
CA ALA A 69 10.64 14.10 9.18
C ALA A 69 9.73 12.94 8.80
N SER A 70 8.43 13.10 9.01
CA SER A 70 7.37 12.22 8.54
C SER A 70 6.27 13.02 7.84
N ALA A 71 5.53 12.35 6.98
CA ALA A 71 4.40 12.91 6.26
C ALA A 71 3.14 12.05 6.45
N GLU A 72 2.08 12.65 6.96
CA GLU A 72 0.76 12.06 6.93
C GLU A 72 -0.10 12.76 5.89
N VAL A 73 -0.56 12.01 4.90
CA VAL A 73 -1.23 12.56 3.72
C VAL A 73 -2.67 12.08 3.69
N TYR A 74 -3.60 13.01 3.88
CA TYR A 74 -5.02 12.74 3.97
C TYR A 74 -5.79 13.58 2.96
N PHE A 75 -6.43 12.95 1.96
CA PHE A 75 -7.44 13.60 1.12
C PHE A 75 -7.01 14.92 0.44
N GLY A 76 -5.74 15.03 0.03
CA GLY A 76 -5.21 16.26 -0.57
C GLY A 76 -4.49 17.22 0.40
N ALA A 77 -4.53 16.92 1.70
CA ALA A 77 -3.74 17.60 2.72
C ALA A 77 -2.48 16.78 3.05
N VAL A 78 -1.39 17.47 3.35
CA VAL A 78 -0.12 16.90 3.81
C VAL A 78 0.20 17.55 5.14
N GLU A 79 0.34 16.74 6.17
CA GLU A 79 0.83 17.16 7.49
C GLU A 79 2.28 16.68 7.59
N LEU A 80 3.22 17.61 7.76
CA LEU A 80 4.65 17.32 7.89
C LEU A 80 5.08 17.54 9.33
N SER A 81 5.69 16.53 9.93
CA SER A 81 6.22 16.64 11.29
C SER A 81 7.67 16.19 11.34
N SER A 82 8.42 16.69 12.32
CA SER A 82 9.74 16.18 12.69
C SER A 82 9.75 15.91 14.19
N ARG A 83 10.78 15.23 14.71
CA ARG A 83 10.88 14.98 16.15
C ARG A 83 10.91 16.24 17.01
N GLU A 84 11.35 17.35 16.45
CA GLU A 84 11.60 18.60 17.20
C GLU A 84 10.53 19.66 16.95
N THR A 85 9.89 19.66 15.77
CA THR A 85 8.91 20.69 15.38
C THR A 85 7.89 20.20 14.35
N ASP A 86 6.69 20.79 14.39
CA ASP A 86 5.74 20.77 13.28
C ASP A 86 6.34 21.57 12.10
N LEU A 87 6.50 20.91 10.96
CA LEU A 87 7.07 21.51 9.75
C LEU A 87 5.99 22.20 8.89
N GLY A 88 4.74 22.12 9.32
CA GLY A 88 3.59 22.78 8.72
C GLY A 88 2.77 21.88 7.80
N THR A 89 1.84 22.51 7.10
CA THR A 89 0.94 21.81 6.18
C THR A 89 1.22 22.19 4.74
N ALA A 90 1.15 21.21 3.85
CA ALA A 90 1.16 21.41 2.40
C ALA A 90 -0.15 20.90 1.80
N ARG A 91 -0.42 21.33 0.56
CA ARG A 91 -1.57 20.85 -0.21
C ARG A 91 -1.09 20.19 -1.49
N TYR A 92 -1.84 19.21 -1.95
CA TYR A 92 -1.66 18.59 -3.26
C TYR A 92 -3.01 18.18 -3.85
N THR A 93 -3.04 17.95 -5.15
CA THR A 93 -4.22 17.39 -5.81
C THR A 93 -4.24 15.87 -5.60
N ASP A 94 -5.29 15.33 -4.96
CA ASP A 94 -5.41 13.89 -4.73
C ASP A 94 -5.21 13.07 -6.01
N GLY A 95 -4.51 11.95 -5.89
CA GLY A 95 -4.09 11.11 -7.02
C GLY A 95 -2.92 11.64 -7.86
N ARG A 96 -2.46 12.90 -7.68
CA ARG A 96 -1.30 13.45 -8.38
C ARG A 96 -0.03 13.30 -7.55
N ILE A 97 0.47 12.08 -7.43
CA ILE A 97 1.62 11.72 -6.56
C ILE A 97 2.90 12.53 -6.90
N GLY A 98 3.11 12.90 -8.17
CA GLY A 98 4.22 13.78 -8.54
C GLY A 98 4.11 15.21 -7.98
N GLU A 99 2.88 15.73 -7.83
CA GLU A 99 2.65 17.02 -7.16
C GLU A 99 2.90 16.89 -5.65
N LEU A 100 2.46 15.79 -5.02
CA LEU A 100 2.77 15.48 -3.63
C LEU A 100 4.28 15.53 -3.37
N PHE A 101 5.06 14.81 -4.19
CA PHE A 101 6.52 14.82 -4.10
C PHE A 101 7.10 16.24 -4.20
N THR A 102 6.61 17.04 -5.15
CA THR A 102 7.06 18.41 -5.35
C THR A 102 6.70 19.31 -4.16
N SER A 103 5.49 19.15 -3.61
CA SER A 103 5.02 19.89 -2.44
C SER A 103 5.87 19.58 -1.19
N ILE A 104 6.18 18.30 -0.95
CA ILE A 104 7.04 17.89 0.17
C ILE A 104 8.46 18.43 -0.01
N ALA A 105 9.04 18.27 -1.21
CA ALA A 105 10.38 18.80 -1.49
C ALA A 105 10.45 20.32 -1.26
N HIS A 106 9.43 21.07 -1.69
CA HIS A 106 9.36 22.51 -1.47
C HIS A 106 9.27 22.87 0.02
N ALA A 107 8.44 22.16 0.78
CA ALA A 107 8.30 22.38 2.23
C ALA A 107 9.60 22.11 2.99
N LEU A 108 10.41 21.14 2.54
CA LEU A 108 11.72 20.80 3.11
C LEU A 108 12.87 21.63 2.51
N HIS A 109 12.58 22.61 1.65
CA HIS A 109 13.59 23.41 0.94
C HIS A 109 14.60 22.57 0.13
N GLU A 110 14.15 21.44 -0.41
CA GLU A 110 14.94 20.48 -1.18
C GLU A 110 14.66 20.56 -2.67
N SER A 111 15.67 20.21 -3.48
CA SER A 111 15.46 20.05 -4.92
C SER A 111 14.88 18.66 -5.23
N PRO A 112 13.80 18.54 -6.02
CA PRO A 112 13.29 17.25 -6.50
C PRO A 112 14.33 16.38 -7.23
N ARG A 113 15.41 17.00 -7.74
CA ARG A 113 16.50 16.28 -8.41
C ARG A 113 17.37 15.46 -7.45
N SER A 114 17.39 15.79 -6.15
CA SER A 114 18.29 15.16 -5.17
C SER A 114 17.91 13.71 -4.83
N THR A 115 16.71 13.27 -5.21
CA THR A 115 16.20 11.90 -5.00
C THR A 115 15.68 11.23 -6.27
N ALA A 116 15.75 11.90 -7.43
CA ALA A 116 15.16 11.40 -8.68
C ALA A 116 15.68 10.01 -9.10
N ALA A 117 16.94 9.70 -8.81
CA ALA A 117 17.57 8.41 -9.10
C ALA A 117 17.05 7.24 -8.25
N LEU A 118 16.29 7.53 -7.18
CA LEU A 118 15.71 6.52 -6.29
C LEU A 118 14.36 5.98 -6.78
N GLY A 119 13.77 6.61 -7.80
CA GLY A 119 12.58 6.06 -8.43
C GLY A 119 12.87 4.69 -9.04
N ARG A 120 11.99 3.73 -8.79
CA ARG A 120 12.12 2.35 -9.29
C ARG A 120 10.88 1.95 -10.09
N PRO A 121 11.02 1.03 -11.06
CA PRO A 121 9.85 0.41 -11.66
C PRO A 121 9.04 -0.33 -10.59
N ALA A 122 7.71 -0.23 -10.67
CA ALA A 122 6.83 -1.07 -9.85
C ALA A 122 7.03 -2.54 -10.24
N LEU A 123 7.21 -3.42 -9.26
CA LEU A 123 7.22 -4.87 -9.47
C LEU A 123 5.87 -5.46 -9.08
N THR A 124 5.54 -6.61 -9.67
CA THR A 124 4.33 -7.38 -9.34
C THR A 124 4.57 -8.86 -9.62
N VAL A 125 3.72 -9.73 -9.08
CA VAL A 125 3.71 -11.16 -9.42
C VAL A 125 2.61 -11.43 -10.43
N GLN A 126 2.95 -11.89 -11.64
CA GLN A 126 1.94 -12.34 -12.60
C GLN A 126 1.66 -13.83 -12.41
N VAL A 127 0.42 -14.17 -12.07
CA VAL A 127 -0.03 -15.56 -11.84
C VAL A 127 -0.77 -16.18 -13.02
N GLY A 128 -1.11 -15.37 -14.03
CA GLY A 128 -1.74 -15.88 -15.23
C GLY A 128 -1.97 -14.81 -16.30
N ALA A 129 -2.29 -15.27 -17.50
CA ALA A 129 -2.74 -14.43 -18.61
C ALA A 129 -3.73 -15.21 -19.48
N THR A 130 -4.83 -14.59 -19.87
CA THR A 130 -5.89 -15.21 -20.69
C THR A 130 -6.49 -14.20 -21.66
N ARG A 131 -7.21 -14.68 -22.68
CA ARG A 131 -7.97 -13.86 -23.63
C ARG A 131 -9.41 -13.58 -23.17
N SER A 132 -9.82 -14.16 -22.04
CA SER A 132 -11.16 -13.98 -21.48
C SER A 132 -11.10 -13.20 -20.18
N LEU A 133 -11.73 -12.03 -20.14
CA LEU A 133 -11.86 -11.22 -18.93
C LEU A 133 -12.46 -12.03 -17.77
N ALA A 134 -13.55 -12.76 -18.02
CA ALA A 134 -14.20 -13.59 -17.01
C ALA A 134 -13.27 -14.67 -16.43
N GLN A 135 -12.38 -15.27 -17.24
CA GLN A 135 -11.40 -16.23 -16.73
C GLN A 135 -10.30 -15.55 -15.88
N ALA A 136 -9.90 -14.34 -16.25
CA ALA A 136 -8.93 -13.57 -15.48
C ALA A 136 -9.51 -13.13 -14.13
N GLU A 137 -10.75 -12.63 -14.12
CA GLU A 137 -11.48 -12.27 -12.91
C GLU A 137 -11.68 -13.50 -12.00
N ALA A 138 -12.08 -14.65 -12.56
CA ALA A 138 -12.19 -15.88 -11.80
C ALA A 138 -10.85 -16.36 -11.22
N LEU A 139 -9.72 -16.13 -11.90
CA LEU A 139 -8.39 -16.43 -11.36
C LEU A 139 -8.00 -15.44 -10.25
N ALA A 140 -8.25 -14.14 -10.42
CA ALA A 140 -8.01 -13.14 -9.38
C ALA A 140 -8.83 -13.44 -8.12
N GLN A 141 -10.09 -13.83 -8.29
CA GLN A 141 -10.96 -14.24 -7.19
C GLN A 141 -10.43 -15.48 -6.47
N ARG A 142 -9.94 -16.50 -7.19
CA ARG A 142 -9.34 -17.67 -6.54
C ARG A 142 -8.11 -17.34 -5.69
N VAL A 143 -7.27 -16.40 -6.15
CA VAL A 143 -6.12 -15.92 -5.35
C VAL A 143 -6.62 -15.26 -4.07
N HIS A 144 -7.64 -14.40 -4.17
CA HIS A 144 -8.26 -13.76 -3.02
C HIS A 144 -8.87 -14.77 -2.04
N ASP A 145 -9.70 -15.70 -2.53
CA ASP A 145 -10.38 -16.71 -1.72
C ASP A 145 -9.40 -17.63 -1.00
N ALA A 146 -8.20 -17.84 -1.56
CA ALA A 146 -7.14 -18.59 -0.90
C ALA A 146 -6.51 -17.85 0.29
N GLY A 147 -6.76 -16.55 0.45
CA GLY A 147 -6.15 -15.71 1.48
C GLY A 147 -4.63 -15.60 1.31
N ARG A 148 -4.14 -15.66 0.07
CA ARG A 148 -2.71 -15.66 -0.28
C ARG A 148 -2.34 -14.42 -1.07
N GLY A 149 -1.06 -14.10 -1.05
CA GLY A 149 -0.48 -12.93 -1.68
C GLY A 149 -0.38 -11.73 -0.74
N SER A 150 0.37 -10.73 -1.19
CA SER A 150 0.56 -9.46 -0.50
C SER A 150 0.18 -8.31 -1.43
N HIS A 151 -0.32 -7.22 -0.84
CA HIS A 151 -0.61 -5.99 -1.58
C HIS A 151 0.68 -5.18 -1.90
N GLY A 152 1.79 -5.51 -1.24
CA GLY A 152 3.07 -4.80 -1.38
C GLY A 152 3.05 -3.43 -0.69
N ILE A 153 3.21 -2.34 -1.44
CA ILE A 153 3.23 -0.97 -0.92
C ILE A 153 1.89 -0.48 -0.35
N TYR A 154 0.80 -1.18 -0.66
CA TYR A 154 -0.51 -0.88 -0.09
C TYR A 154 -0.68 -1.63 1.24
N GLN A 155 -1.29 -1.00 2.25
CA GLN A 155 -1.57 -1.69 3.50
C GLN A 155 -2.64 -2.77 3.31
N ALA A 156 -2.50 -3.90 4.01
CA ALA A 156 -3.57 -4.89 4.13
C ALA A 156 -4.78 -4.25 4.83
N GLY A 157 -5.96 -4.32 4.20
CA GLY A 157 -7.15 -3.58 4.64
C GLY A 157 -7.25 -2.14 4.11
N GLY A 158 -6.21 -1.62 3.46
CA GLY A 158 -6.15 -0.31 2.81
C GLY A 158 -6.48 -0.36 1.32
N PHE A 159 -7.69 -0.82 0.96
CA PHE A 159 -8.37 -0.60 -0.34
C PHE A 159 -7.88 -1.34 -1.61
N PRO A 160 -8.81 -1.65 -2.55
CA PRO A 160 -10.14 -1.06 -2.66
C PRO A 160 -11.35 -1.92 -2.32
N ALA A 161 -12.00 -1.60 -1.19
CA ALA A 161 -13.23 -2.16 -0.60
C ALA A 161 -13.23 -3.69 -0.41
N ASP A 162 -12.88 -4.42 -1.46
CA ASP A 162 -12.43 -5.79 -1.41
C ASP A 162 -10.92 -5.79 -1.13
N ASN A 163 -10.52 -6.44 -0.05
CA ASN A 163 -9.12 -6.63 0.32
C ASN A 163 -8.46 -7.67 -0.62
N ASN A 164 -8.58 -7.46 -1.94
CA ASN A 164 -8.13 -8.37 -2.96
C ASN A 164 -6.70 -7.99 -3.38
N PRO A 165 -5.69 -8.84 -3.10
CA PRO A 165 -4.32 -8.58 -3.53
C PRO A 165 -4.11 -8.83 -5.03
N ALA A 166 -5.05 -9.49 -5.70
CA ALA A 166 -4.99 -9.83 -7.12
C ALA A 166 -5.86 -8.92 -7.98
N HIS A 167 -5.31 -8.46 -9.09
CA HIS A 167 -5.96 -7.53 -10.01
C HIS A 167 -5.82 -8.00 -11.46
N VAL A 168 -6.81 -7.64 -12.29
CA VAL A 168 -6.80 -7.90 -13.72
C VAL A 168 -6.27 -6.68 -14.47
N LEU A 169 -5.25 -6.90 -15.28
CA LEU A 169 -4.66 -5.94 -16.19
C LEU A 169 -5.02 -6.28 -17.62
N GLU A 170 -5.74 -5.41 -18.29
CA GLU A 170 -5.88 -5.45 -19.73
C GLU A 170 -4.64 -4.87 -20.40
N ALA A 171 -4.14 -5.56 -21.42
CA ALA A 171 -3.08 -5.12 -22.28
C ALA A 171 -3.27 -5.69 -23.68
N ASP A 172 -2.59 -5.14 -24.68
CA ASP A 172 -2.60 -5.69 -26.03
C ASP A 172 -1.31 -6.46 -26.32
N ASP A 173 -1.43 -7.48 -27.17
CA ASP A 173 -0.31 -8.09 -27.86
C ASP A 173 -0.63 -8.31 -29.35
N ALA A 174 0.28 -8.98 -30.08
CA ALA A 174 0.14 -9.20 -31.52
C ALA A 174 -1.15 -9.95 -31.95
N ARG A 175 -1.88 -10.56 -31.00
CA ARG A 175 -3.13 -11.30 -31.27
C ARG A 175 -4.37 -10.64 -30.64
N GLY A 176 -4.24 -9.40 -30.15
CA GLY A 176 -5.33 -8.62 -29.54
C GLY A 176 -5.22 -8.50 -28.01
N PRO A 177 -6.34 -8.26 -27.30
CA PRO A 177 -6.32 -8.01 -25.86
C PRO A 177 -5.94 -9.28 -25.08
N VAL A 178 -5.18 -9.10 -24.01
CA VAL A 178 -4.77 -10.10 -23.03
C VAL A 178 -5.02 -9.56 -21.64
N PHE A 179 -5.69 -10.36 -20.82
CA PHE A 179 -6.00 -10.06 -19.42
C PHE A 179 -5.00 -10.80 -18.54
N ARG A 180 -4.08 -10.06 -17.92
CA ARG A 180 -3.05 -10.56 -17.01
C ARG A 180 -3.55 -10.45 -15.58
N VAL A 181 -3.40 -11.52 -14.81
CA VAL A 181 -3.71 -11.50 -13.37
C VAL A 181 -2.42 -11.26 -12.62
N VAL A 182 -2.37 -10.14 -11.91
CA VAL A 182 -1.21 -9.67 -11.16
C VAL A 182 -1.52 -9.56 -9.68
N VAL A 183 -0.53 -9.78 -8.83
CA VAL A 183 -0.67 -9.77 -7.38
C VAL A 183 0.32 -8.78 -6.78
N GLY A 184 -0.21 -7.83 -6.01
CA GLY A 184 0.57 -6.82 -5.29
C GLY A 184 1.32 -5.80 -6.17
N THR A 185 1.89 -4.80 -5.50
CA THR A 185 2.78 -3.79 -6.11
C THR A 185 3.99 -3.60 -5.19
N PHE A 186 5.19 -3.96 -5.63
CA PHE A 186 6.39 -4.02 -4.80
C PHE A 186 7.47 -3.04 -5.28
N LEU A 187 8.23 -2.49 -4.33
CA LEU A 187 9.42 -1.68 -4.58
C LEU A 187 10.71 -2.52 -4.62
N ASP A 188 10.69 -3.64 -3.92
CA ASP A 188 11.82 -4.54 -3.79
C ASP A 188 11.51 -5.91 -4.40
N ARG A 189 12.52 -6.49 -5.06
CA ARG A 189 12.41 -7.78 -5.71
C ARG A 189 12.22 -8.91 -4.70
N ALA A 190 12.86 -8.83 -3.53
CA ALA A 190 12.73 -9.82 -2.48
C ALA A 190 11.29 -9.89 -1.93
N ASP A 191 10.59 -8.76 -1.82
CA ASP A 191 9.18 -8.74 -1.40
C ASP A 191 8.27 -9.40 -2.43
N ALA A 192 8.54 -9.16 -3.71
CA ALA A 192 7.82 -9.79 -4.80
C ALA A 192 8.10 -11.31 -4.87
N ASP A 193 9.35 -11.73 -4.67
CA ASP A 193 9.73 -13.14 -4.64
C ASP A 193 9.13 -13.87 -3.42
N ARG A 194 9.12 -13.26 -2.23
CA ARG A 194 8.42 -13.80 -1.05
C ARG A 194 6.92 -13.97 -1.30
N THR A 195 6.30 -13.00 -1.98
CA THR A 195 4.89 -13.10 -2.37
C THR A 195 4.66 -14.24 -3.37
N LEU A 196 5.58 -14.44 -4.32
CA LEU A 196 5.52 -15.57 -5.25
C LEU A 196 5.65 -16.91 -4.55
N GLU A 197 6.50 -17.01 -3.52
CA GLU A 197 6.63 -18.22 -2.70
C GLU A 197 5.34 -18.54 -1.94
N ASP A 198 4.73 -17.55 -1.28
CA ASP A 198 3.43 -17.70 -0.61
C ASP A 198 2.32 -18.15 -1.58
N LEU A 199 2.28 -17.55 -2.78
CA LEU A 199 1.35 -17.96 -3.84
C LEU A 199 1.57 -19.41 -4.29
N ARG A 200 2.84 -19.85 -4.38
CA ARG A 200 3.19 -21.24 -4.75
C ARG A 200 2.77 -22.25 -3.70
N GLU A 201 2.88 -21.91 -2.42
CA GLU A 201 2.32 -22.73 -1.34
C GLU A 201 0.80 -22.89 -1.47
N GLY A 202 0.11 -21.88 -1.99
CA GLY A 202 -1.31 -21.92 -2.34
C GLY A 202 -1.63 -22.65 -3.66
N GLY A 203 -0.64 -23.22 -4.33
CA GLY A 203 -0.82 -23.93 -5.61
C GLY A 203 -0.89 -23.02 -6.84
N PHE A 204 -0.63 -21.72 -6.70
CA PHE A 204 -0.55 -20.80 -7.83
C PHE A 204 0.85 -20.81 -8.44
N GLN A 205 0.90 -20.76 -9.77
CA GLN A 205 2.17 -20.57 -10.49
C GLN A 205 2.27 -19.10 -10.92
N GLY A 206 3.49 -18.61 -11.10
CA GLY A 206 3.71 -17.24 -11.52
C GLY A 206 5.18 -16.87 -11.63
N TYR A 207 5.42 -15.60 -11.90
CA TYR A 207 6.75 -15.00 -11.96
C TYR A 207 6.69 -13.51 -11.61
N VAL A 208 7.79 -12.97 -11.11
CA VAL A 208 7.93 -11.54 -10.86
C VAL A 208 8.22 -10.80 -12.16
N ARG A 209 7.54 -9.67 -12.38
CA ARG A 209 7.76 -8.77 -13.50
C ARG A 209 7.62 -7.31 -13.08
N GLU A 210 8.12 -6.41 -13.92
CA GLU A 210 7.73 -5.00 -13.86
C GLU A 210 6.26 -4.85 -14.26
N LEU A 211 5.53 -4.01 -13.52
CA LEU A 211 4.10 -3.75 -13.70
C LEU A 211 3.84 -2.95 -14.97
#